data_AF-A0AAD8CFB6-F1
#
_entry.id   AF-A0AAD8CFB6-F1
#
_cell.length_a   1.000
_cell.length_b   1.000
_cell.length_c   1.000
_cell.angle_alpha   90.00
_cell.angle_beta   90.00
_cell.angle_gamma   90.00
#
_symmetry.space_group_name_H-M   'P 1'
#
loop_
_entity.id
_entity.type
_entity.pdbx_description
1 polymer ?
#
loop_
_entity_poly.entity_id
_entity_poly.type
_entity_poly.pdbx_seq_one_letter_code
_entity_poly.pdbx_strand_id
1 'polypeptide(L)'
;MTEDQTEKQLKLEKMTATQRYIEEFRKQEAEWRRLERERMEEENRRIREFASFQQRREEDRMAKVREREETKQFLQSKLAENMAKEQQQRDEMDQVREELYLEEQEEAERQKELQQMEKTIRQRLEMQQTYHEQVAFKQLRQKVEQEEEEAFRQMMMAKFAEDDRIEQMNAQKRRMKQLEHRRAVEKLLEDRRQQFLADKERELAERELEQRRDAIRHQIIEEERQKLLKQHATKLLGYLPKGIFKGDEDLNLFDEDFRMNFQKSNVNFSDDGWDYK
;
A
#
# COMPACT_ATOMS: atom_id res chain seq x y z
N MET A 1 -90.14 -139.14 105.66
CA MET A 1 -89.88 -137.74 106.03
C MET A 1 -88.72 -137.26 105.15
N THR A 2 -89.00 -136.98 103.87
CA THR A 2 -88.18 -137.53 102.75
C THR A 2 -88.11 -136.65 101.48
N GLU A 3 -88.28 -135.33 101.57
CA GLU A 3 -88.23 -134.45 100.37
C GLU A 3 -87.16 -133.33 100.45
N ASP A 4 -86.78 -132.89 101.66
CA ASP A 4 -85.96 -131.68 101.84
C ASP A 4 -84.42 -131.91 101.76
N GLN A 5 -83.97 -133.18 101.87
CA GLN A 5 -82.54 -133.54 101.77
C GLN A 5 -82.10 -133.93 100.34
N THR A 6 -82.99 -134.53 99.55
CA THR A 6 -82.75 -134.85 98.14
C THR A 6 -82.71 -133.58 97.27
N GLU A 7 -83.53 -132.57 97.57
CA GLU A 7 -83.46 -131.27 96.91
C GLU A 7 -82.12 -130.54 97.11
N LYS A 8 -81.51 -130.66 98.30
CA LYS A 8 -80.21 -130.03 98.59
C LYS A 8 -79.08 -130.66 97.79
N GLN A 9 -79.07 -131.99 97.64
CA GLN A 9 -78.07 -132.70 96.82
C GLN A 9 -78.24 -132.39 95.33
N LEU A 10 -79.47 -132.38 94.81
CA LEU A 10 -79.77 -131.98 93.43
C LEU A 10 -79.37 -130.52 93.14
N LYS A 11 -79.53 -129.61 94.10
CA LYS A 11 -79.04 -128.22 93.97
C LYS A 11 -77.52 -128.14 93.91
N LEU A 12 -76.81 -128.93 94.72
CA LEU A 12 -75.34 -128.96 94.75
C LEU A 12 -74.76 -129.54 93.45
N GLU A 13 -75.34 -130.63 92.95
CA GLU A 13 -74.95 -131.20 91.65
C GLU A 13 -75.21 -130.22 90.50
N LYS A 14 -76.37 -129.54 90.50
CA LYS A 14 -76.66 -128.46 89.54
C LYS A 14 -75.66 -127.31 89.64
N MET A 15 -75.26 -126.90 90.86
CA MET A 15 -74.23 -125.87 91.06
C MET A 15 -72.85 -126.32 90.55
N THR A 16 -72.45 -127.56 90.79
CA THR A 16 -71.15 -128.06 90.31
C THR A 16 -71.14 -128.27 88.79
N ALA A 17 -72.26 -128.69 88.21
CA ALA A 17 -72.42 -128.81 86.76
C ALA A 17 -72.40 -127.43 86.08
N THR A 18 -73.08 -126.43 86.64
CA THR A 18 -73.02 -125.06 86.12
C THR A 18 -71.63 -124.44 86.30
N GLN A 19 -70.94 -124.69 87.42
CA GLN A 19 -69.55 -124.24 87.61
C GLN A 19 -68.59 -124.86 86.60
N ARG A 20 -68.66 -126.18 86.35
CA ARG A 20 -67.84 -126.84 85.32
C ARG A 20 -68.14 -126.29 83.92
N TYR A 21 -69.41 -126.07 83.60
CA TYR A 21 -69.81 -125.45 82.33
C TYR A 21 -69.26 -124.02 82.20
N ILE A 22 -69.27 -123.23 83.28
CA ILE A 22 -68.68 -121.88 83.30
C ILE A 22 -67.16 -121.94 83.12
N GLU A 23 -66.46 -122.89 83.75
CA GLU A 23 -65.01 -123.06 83.60
C GLU A 23 -64.61 -123.50 82.19
N GLU A 24 -65.34 -124.45 81.60
CA GLU A 24 -65.13 -124.88 80.22
C GLU A 24 -65.42 -123.75 79.22
N PHE A 25 -66.49 -122.98 79.44
CA PHE A 25 -66.81 -121.80 78.64
C PHE A 25 -65.71 -120.74 78.75
N ARG A 26 -65.19 -120.47 79.96
CA ARG A 26 -64.08 -119.53 80.17
C ARG A 26 -62.79 -120.00 79.49
N LYS A 27 -62.50 -121.30 79.49
CA LYS A 27 -61.34 -121.86 78.76
C LYS A 27 -61.52 -121.72 77.25
N GLN A 28 -62.70 -122.07 76.72
CA GLN A 28 -63.01 -121.91 75.30
C GLN A 28 -62.95 -120.44 74.86
N GLU A 29 -63.44 -119.52 75.70
CA GLU A 29 -63.38 -118.08 75.44
C GLU A 29 -61.94 -117.55 75.46
N ALA A 30 -61.10 -118.03 76.38
CA ALA A 30 -59.68 -117.67 76.44
C ALA A 30 -58.90 -118.18 75.23
N GLU A 31 -59.14 -119.43 74.81
CA GLU A 31 -58.55 -120.01 73.60
C GLU A 31 -59.04 -119.27 72.34
N TRP A 32 -60.33 -118.93 72.26
CA TRP A 32 -60.88 -118.13 71.15
C TRP A 32 -60.23 -116.73 71.09
N ARG A 33 -60.10 -116.03 72.22
CA ARG A 33 -59.41 -114.73 72.28
C ARG A 33 -57.91 -114.82 71.96
N ARG A 34 -57.27 -115.96 72.20
CA ARG A 34 -55.88 -116.19 71.83
C ARG A 34 -55.77 -116.39 70.31
N LEU A 35 -56.57 -117.27 69.74
CA LEU A 35 -56.59 -117.55 68.31
C LEU A 35 -56.95 -116.31 67.49
N GLU A 36 -57.92 -115.52 67.96
CA GLU A 36 -58.30 -114.25 67.30
C GLU A 36 -57.17 -113.21 67.35
N ARG A 37 -56.41 -113.14 68.45
CA ARG A 37 -55.22 -112.28 68.54
C ARG A 37 -54.11 -112.73 67.59
N GLU A 38 -53.82 -114.03 67.54
CA GLU A 38 -52.82 -114.58 66.61
C GLU A 38 -53.22 -114.27 65.15
N ARG A 39 -54.49 -114.44 64.79
CA ARG A 39 -55.03 -114.06 63.47
C ARG A 39 -54.89 -112.56 63.19
N MET A 40 -55.28 -111.71 64.13
CA MET A 40 -55.15 -110.26 63.98
C MET A 40 -53.69 -109.81 63.88
N GLU A 41 -52.76 -110.46 64.59
CA GLU A 41 -51.33 -110.19 64.49
C GLU A 41 -50.77 -110.60 63.12
N GLU A 42 -51.21 -111.73 62.56
CA GLU A 42 -50.86 -112.15 61.20
C GLU A 42 -51.43 -111.20 60.13
N GLU A 43 -52.70 -110.80 60.26
CA GLU A 43 -53.32 -109.84 59.36
C GLU A 43 -52.62 -108.47 59.46
N ASN A 44 -52.32 -108.00 60.67
CA ASN A 44 -51.54 -106.77 60.89
C ASN A 44 -50.13 -106.87 60.32
N ARG A 45 -49.48 -108.03 60.41
CA ARG A 45 -48.16 -108.25 59.82
C ARG A 45 -48.22 -108.14 58.30
N ARG A 46 -49.22 -108.76 57.65
CA ARG A 46 -49.45 -108.64 56.20
C ARG A 46 -49.74 -107.20 55.78
N ILE A 47 -50.53 -106.47 56.57
CA ILE A 47 -50.81 -105.05 56.33
C ILE A 47 -49.52 -104.22 56.39
N ARG A 48 -48.67 -104.45 57.40
CA ARG A 48 -47.38 -103.74 57.54
C ARG A 48 -46.42 -104.05 56.40
N GLU A 49 -46.30 -105.32 56.02
CA GLU A 49 -45.46 -105.74 54.89
C GLU A 49 -45.94 -105.08 53.59
N PHE A 50 -47.25 -105.07 53.33
CA PHE A 50 -47.82 -104.40 52.15
C PHE A 50 -47.63 -102.87 52.19
N ALA A 51 -47.83 -102.22 53.34
CA ALA A 51 -47.58 -100.79 53.50
C ALA A 51 -46.11 -100.44 53.24
N SER A 52 -45.18 -101.23 53.77
CA SER A 52 -43.74 -101.03 53.53
C SER A 52 -43.35 -101.22 52.06
N PHE A 53 -44.00 -102.16 51.37
CA PHE A 53 -43.80 -102.39 49.95
C PHE A 53 -44.31 -101.22 49.10
N GLN A 54 -45.48 -100.66 49.42
CA GLN A 54 -46.01 -99.46 48.75
C GLN A 54 -45.12 -98.24 48.99
N GLN A 55 -44.68 -98.01 50.23
CA GLN A 55 -43.75 -96.93 50.57
C GLN A 55 -42.46 -97.01 49.74
N ARG A 56 -41.82 -98.19 49.69
CA ARG A 56 -40.61 -98.39 48.87
C ARG A 56 -40.86 -98.11 47.39
N ARG A 57 -42.00 -98.55 46.86
CA ARG A 57 -42.36 -98.31 45.44
C ARG A 57 -42.57 -96.82 45.16
N GLU A 58 -43.18 -96.09 46.08
CA GLU A 58 -43.34 -94.64 45.98
C GLU A 58 -42.01 -93.91 46.12
N GLU A 59 -41.16 -94.32 47.07
CA GLU A 59 -39.80 -93.80 47.24
C GLU A 59 -38.96 -94.00 45.98
N ASP A 60 -38.96 -95.20 45.39
CA ASP A 60 -38.26 -95.50 44.14
C ASP A 60 -38.77 -94.65 42.96
N ARG A 61 -40.09 -94.44 42.89
CA ARG A 61 -40.69 -93.57 41.87
C ARG A 61 -40.26 -92.12 42.07
N MET A 62 -40.30 -91.63 43.30
CA MET A 62 -39.90 -90.26 43.63
C MET A 62 -38.40 -90.05 43.42
N ALA A 63 -37.56 -91.03 43.73
CA ALA A 63 -36.13 -91.00 43.47
C ALA A 63 -35.84 -90.85 41.97
N LYS A 64 -36.51 -91.63 41.11
CA LYS A 64 -36.39 -91.51 39.65
C LYS A 64 -36.87 -90.17 39.12
N VAL A 65 -37.91 -89.57 39.72
CA VAL A 65 -38.36 -88.22 39.34
C VAL A 65 -37.32 -87.18 39.75
N ARG A 66 -36.80 -87.25 40.98
CA ARG A 66 -35.74 -86.35 41.47
C ARG A 66 -34.49 -86.42 40.61
N GLU A 67 -34.01 -87.62 40.27
CA GLU A 67 -32.84 -87.80 39.40
C GLU A 67 -33.04 -87.15 38.01
N ARG A 68 -34.25 -87.29 37.44
CA ARG A 68 -34.60 -86.63 36.17
C ARG A 68 -34.68 -85.11 36.30
N GLU A 69 -35.17 -84.61 37.43
CA GLU A 69 -35.23 -83.17 37.71
C GLU A 69 -33.84 -82.59 37.93
N GLU A 70 -32.97 -83.27 38.68
CA GLU A 70 -31.58 -82.88 38.93
C GLU A 70 -30.77 -82.84 37.62
N THR A 71 -30.89 -83.87 36.77
CA THR A 71 -30.23 -83.88 35.46
C THR A 71 -30.76 -82.77 34.55
N LYS A 72 -32.06 -82.50 34.55
CA LYS A 72 -32.66 -81.37 33.82
C LYS A 72 -32.15 -80.03 34.34
N GLN A 73 -32.11 -79.83 35.65
CA GLN A 73 -31.60 -78.60 36.28
C GLN A 73 -30.12 -78.39 35.96
N PHE A 74 -29.31 -79.46 36.00
CA PHE A 74 -27.90 -79.40 35.63
C PHE A 74 -27.73 -78.97 34.16
N LEU A 75 -28.49 -79.58 33.24
CA LEU A 75 -28.46 -79.20 31.82
C LEU A 75 -28.93 -77.76 31.60
N GLN A 76 -29.99 -77.31 32.28
CA GLN A 76 -30.48 -75.93 32.21
C GLN A 76 -29.44 -74.94 32.75
N SER A 77 -28.79 -75.26 33.87
CA SER A 77 -27.72 -74.44 34.44
C SER A 77 -26.54 -74.32 33.47
N LYS A 78 -26.14 -75.41 32.83
CA LYS A 78 -25.08 -75.40 31.81
C LYS A 78 -25.46 -74.60 30.56
N LEU A 79 -26.70 -74.72 30.11
CA LEU A 79 -27.19 -73.93 28.98
C LEU A 79 -27.21 -72.43 29.32
N ALA A 80 -27.68 -72.06 30.52
CA ALA A 80 -27.68 -70.68 30.99
C ALA A 80 -26.27 -70.11 31.11
N GLU A 81 -25.31 -70.89 31.63
CA GLU A 81 -23.90 -70.50 31.71
C GLU A 81 -23.30 -70.22 30.32
N ASN A 82 -23.60 -71.08 29.33
CA ASN A 82 -23.11 -70.89 27.96
C ASN A 82 -23.76 -69.68 27.28
N MET A 83 -25.07 -69.50 27.42
CA MET A 83 -25.76 -68.32 26.88
C MET A 83 -25.22 -67.02 27.50
N ALA A 84 -24.95 -67.01 28.81
CA ALA A 84 -24.37 -65.85 29.48
C ALA A 84 -22.95 -65.54 28.95
N LYS A 85 -22.12 -66.56 28.72
CA LYS A 85 -20.78 -66.38 28.13
C LYS A 85 -20.83 -65.85 26.70
N GLU A 86 -21.72 -66.40 25.87
CA GLU A 86 -21.89 -65.92 24.49
C GLU A 86 -22.38 -64.48 24.45
N GLN A 87 -23.31 -64.12 25.35
CA GLN A 87 -23.79 -62.75 25.46
C GLN A 87 -22.69 -61.80 25.91
N GLN A 88 -21.93 -62.18 26.94
CA GLN A 88 -20.79 -61.39 27.40
C GLN A 88 -19.76 -61.18 26.28
N GLN A 89 -19.44 -62.21 25.50
CA GLN A 89 -18.53 -62.08 24.36
C GLN A 89 -19.06 -61.13 23.28
N ARG A 90 -20.37 -61.14 23.02
CA ARG A 90 -21.00 -60.19 22.08
C ARG A 90 -20.92 -58.78 22.60
N ASP A 91 -21.26 -58.57 23.87
CA ASP A 91 -21.23 -57.26 24.51
C ASP A 91 -19.79 -56.69 24.52
N GLU A 92 -18.78 -57.52 24.82
CA GLU A 92 -17.36 -57.15 24.74
C GLU A 92 -16.95 -56.78 23.30
N MET A 93 -17.38 -57.57 22.31
CA MET A 93 -17.10 -57.26 20.90
C MET A 93 -17.77 -55.98 20.42
N ASP A 94 -18.99 -55.71 20.89
CA ASP A 94 -19.72 -54.49 20.55
C ASP A 94 -19.10 -53.26 21.22
N GLN A 95 -18.63 -53.37 22.48
CA GLN A 95 -17.84 -52.33 23.13
C GLN A 95 -16.57 -51.99 22.35
N VAL A 96 -15.81 -53.01 21.93
CA VAL A 96 -14.58 -52.79 21.13
C VAL A 96 -14.90 -52.10 19.80
N ARG A 97 -16.04 -52.41 19.17
CA ARG A 97 -16.48 -51.73 17.93
C ARG A 97 -16.84 -50.27 18.17
N GLU A 98 -17.54 -49.99 19.26
CA GLU A 98 -17.90 -48.62 19.65
C GLU A 98 -16.64 -47.80 19.95
N GLU A 99 -15.69 -48.35 20.70
CA GLU A 99 -14.40 -47.72 20.98
C GLU A 99 -13.61 -47.44 19.71
N LEU A 100 -13.50 -48.43 18.80
CA LEU A 100 -12.81 -48.25 17.52
C LEU A 100 -13.46 -47.15 16.68
N TYR A 101 -14.79 -47.12 16.62
CA TYR A 101 -15.51 -46.09 15.87
C TYR A 101 -15.26 -44.68 16.42
N LEU A 102 -15.25 -44.52 17.74
CA LEU A 102 -14.94 -43.25 18.39
C LEU A 102 -13.50 -42.84 18.12
N GLU A 103 -12.53 -43.75 18.24
CA GLU A 103 -11.13 -43.47 17.96
C GLU A 103 -10.91 -43.08 16.50
N GLU A 104 -11.54 -43.76 15.54
CA GLU A 104 -11.48 -43.41 14.11
C GLU A 104 -12.05 -42.00 13.85
N GLN A 105 -13.14 -41.62 14.52
CA GLN A 105 -13.68 -40.27 14.45
C GLN A 105 -12.71 -39.23 15.02
N GLU A 106 -12.14 -39.50 16.19
CA GLU A 106 -11.17 -38.61 16.81
C GLU A 106 -9.91 -38.47 15.95
N GLU A 107 -9.38 -39.56 15.38
CA GLU A 107 -8.28 -39.52 14.43
C GLU A 107 -8.61 -38.68 13.19
N ALA A 108 -9.81 -38.83 12.65
CA ALA A 108 -10.26 -38.04 11.51
C ALA A 108 -10.33 -36.54 11.85
N GLU A 109 -10.82 -36.17 13.04
CA GLU A 109 -10.81 -34.78 13.50
C GLU A 109 -9.38 -34.26 13.73
N ARG A 110 -8.50 -35.05 14.36
CA ARG A 110 -7.07 -34.71 14.52
C ARG A 110 -6.41 -34.46 13.16
N GLN A 111 -6.68 -35.29 12.16
CA GLN A 111 -6.17 -35.08 10.79
C GLN A 111 -6.72 -33.80 10.15
N LYS A 112 -8.01 -33.48 10.34
CA LYS A 112 -8.59 -32.22 9.87
C LYS A 112 -7.92 -31.02 10.53
N GLU A 113 -7.68 -31.06 11.84
CA GLU A 113 -6.98 -29.99 12.56
C GLU A 113 -5.55 -29.81 12.05
N LEU A 114 -4.80 -30.90 11.85
CA LEU A 114 -3.47 -30.86 11.26
C LEU A 114 -3.49 -30.23 9.86
N GLN A 115 -4.42 -30.62 8.99
CA GLN A 115 -4.57 -30.05 7.66
C GLN A 115 -4.96 -28.56 7.70
N GLN A 116 -5.80 -28.14 8.65
CA GLN A 116 -6.15 -26.73 8.83
C GLN A 116 -4.93 -25.92 9.28
N MET A 117 -4.18 -26.42 10.26
CA MET A 117 -2.94 -25.79 10.71
C MET A 117 -1.91 -25.70 9.57
N GLU A 118 -1.73 -26.76 8.79
CA GLU A 118 -0.84 -26.77 7.62
C GLU A 118 -1.28 -25.72 6.58
N LYS A 119 -2.58 -25.63 6.28
CA LYS A 119 -3.11 -24.59 5.38
C LYS A 119 -2.84 -23.18 5.90
N THR A 120 -3.05 -22.94 7.20
CA THR A 120 -2.78 -21.62 7.82
C THR A 120 -1.28 -21.29 7.76
N ILE A 121 -0.40 -22.25 8.06
CA ILE A 121 1.05 -22.06 7.97
C ILE A 121 1.45 -21.76 6.53
N ARG A 122 0.93 -22.52 5.56
CA ARG A 122 1.21 -22.33 4.14
C ARG A 122 0.77 -20.94 3.66
N GLN A 123 -0.45 -20.53 3.99
CA GLN A 123 -0.95 -19.19 3.67
C GLN A 123 -0.06 -18.10 4.26
N ARG A 124 0.39 -18.27 5.52
CA ARG A 124 1.29 -17.31 6.17
C ARG A 124 2.65 -17.23 5.47
N LEU A 125 3.21 -18.37 5.05
CA LEU A 125 4.46 -18.42 4.30
C LEU A 125 4.33 -17.77 2.91
N GLU A 126 3.25 -18.06 2.19
CA GLU A 126 2.95 -17.44 0.89
C GLU A 126 2.81 -15.91 1.02
N MET A 127 2.10 -15.43 2.05
CA MET A 127 1.99 -14.00 2.36
C MET A 127 3.33 -13.36 2.71
N GLN A 128 4.20 -14.07 3.44
CA GLN A 128 5.55 -13.58 3.72
C GLN A 128 6.40 -13.52 2.46
N GLN A 129 6.38 -14.55 1.61
CA GLN A 129 7.15 -14.58 0.36
C GLN A 129 6.73 -13.46 -0.58
N THR A 130 5.42 -13.32 -0.83
CA THR A 130 4.87 -12.24 -1.67
C THR A 130 5.21 -10.85 -1.13
N TYR A 131 5.19 -10.65 0.19
CA TYR A 131 5.64 -9.40 0.79
C TYR A 131 7.13 -9.11 0.52
N HIS A 132 8.00 -10.11 0.68
CA HIS A 132 9.43 -9.95 0.40
C HIS A 132 9.68 -9.64 -1.08
N GLU A 133 8.99 -10.33 -1.99
CA GLU A 133 9.06 -10.06 -3.44
C GLU A 133 8.57 -8.65 -3.77
N GLN A 134 7.46 -8.21 -3.18
CA GLN A 134 6.93 -6.86 -3.39
C GLN A 134 7.90 -5.78 -2.90
N VAL A 135 8.52 -5.98 -1.73
CA VAL A 135 9.52 -5.06 -1.18
C VAL A 135 10.76 -5.02 -2.08
N ALA A 136 11.27 -6.17 -2.51
CA ALA A 136 12.41 -6.26 -3.40
C ALA A 136 12.13 -5.58 -4.75
N PHE A 137 10.94 -5.79 -5.33
CA PHE A 137 10.52 -5.15 -6.56
C PHE A 137 10.41 -3.62 -6.40
N LYS A 138 9.86 -3.14 -5.29
CA LYS A 138 9.77 -1.70 -5.00
C LYS A 138 11.16 -1.07 -4.87
N GLN A 139 12.09 -1.74 -4.18
CA GLN A 139 13.47 -1.28 -4.06
C GLN A 139 14.18 -1.22 -5.41
N LEU A 140 13.98 -2.23 -6.28
CA LEU A 140 14.54 -2.23 -7.62
C LEU A 140 13.99 -1.07 -8.45
N ARG A 141 12.67 -0.83 -8.42
CA ARG A 141 12.05 0.32 -9.08
C ARG A 141 12.61 1.64 -8.60
N GLN A 142 12.76 1.81 -7.29
CA GLN A 142 13.30 3.03 -6.72
C GLN A 142 14.76 3.28 -7.16
N LYS A 143 15.57 2.23 -7.28
CA LYS A 143 16.94 2.36 -7.80
C LYS A 143 16.95 2.80 -9.27
N VAL A 144 16.10 2.19 -10.10
CA VAL A 144 15.98 2.57 -11.51
C VAL A 144 15.53 4.03 -11.64
N GLU A 145 14.52 4.45 -10.87
CA GLU A 145 14.06 5.84 -10.85
C GLU A 145 15.16 6.81 -10.40
N GLN A 146 15.96 6.45 -9.40
CA GLN A 146 17.13 7.24 -8.98
C GLN A 146 18.18 7.35 -10.08
N GLU A 147 18.50 6.26 -10.77
CA GLU A 147 19.45 6.25 -11.90
C GLU A 147 18.93 7.11 -13.07
N GLU A 148 17.63 7.06 -13.36
CA GLU A 148 16.98 7.90 -14.37
C GLU A 148 16.99 9.38 -13.98
N GLU A 149 16.69 9.71 -12.72
CA GLU A 149 16.77 11.08 -12.20
C GLU A 149 18.20 11.63 -12.23
N GLU A 150 19.19 10.82 -11.88
CA GLU A 150 20.60 11.21 -11.94
C GLU A 150 21.05 11.44 -13.38
N ALA A 151 20.69 10.55 -14.31
CA ALA A 151 20.97 10.71 -15.73
C ALA A 151 20.30 11.98 -16.29
N PHE A 152 19.04 12.23 -15.93
CA PHE A 152 18.32 13.43 -16.31
C PHE A 152 18.97 14.71 -15.75
N ARG A 153 19.39 14.69 -14.48
CA ARG A 153 20.10 15.80 -13.84
C ARG A 153 21.43 16.09 -14.53
N GLN A 154 22.20 15.06 -14.88
CA GLN A 154 23.45 15.21 -15.62
C GLN A 154 23.21 15.80 -17.02
N MET A 155 22.22 15.30 -17.75
CA MET A 155 21.85 15.83 -19.06
C MET A 155 21.44 17.30 -18.98
N MET A 156 20.64 17.67 -17.95
CA MET A 156 20.20 19.04 -17.76
C MET A 156 21.35 19.98 -17.40
N MET A 157 22.27 19.54 -16.53
CA MET A 157 23.48 20.29 -16.20
C MET A 157 24.37 20.49 -17.44
N ALA A 158 24.53 19.46 -18.28
CA ALA A 158 25.28 19.56 -19.52
C ALA A 158 24.65 20.57 -20.50
N LYS A 159 23.31 20.54 -20.64
CA LYS A 159 22.58 21.50 -21.46
C LYS A 159 22.76 22.93 -20.96
N PHE A 160 22.62 23.18 -19.65
CA PHE A 160 22.84 24.52 -19.09
C PHE A 160 24.28 25.01 -19.32
N ALA A 161 25.27 24.14 -19.16
CA ALA A 161 26.66 24.50 -19.44
C ALA A 161 26.89 24.84 -20.93
N GLU A 162 26.21 24.15 -21.85
CA GLU A 162 26.26 24.45 -23.28
C GLU A 162 25.58 25.79 -23.60
N ASP A 163 24.39 26.02 -23.06
CA ASP A 163 23.63 27.27 -23.23
C ASP A 163 24.41 28.47 -22.67
N ASP A 164 25.00 28.34 -21.47
CA ASP A 164 25.86 29.37 -20.86
C ASP A 164 27.08 29.69 -21.74
N ARG A 165 27.72 28.66 -22.31
CA ARG A 165 28.86 28.84 -23.23
C ARG A 165 28.43 29.59 -24.49
N ILE A 166 27.28 29.24 -25.06
CA ILE A 166 26.73 29.93 -26.24
C ILE A 166 26.38 31.38 -25.89
N GLU A 167 25.78 31.63 -24.73
CA GLU A 167 25.43 32.98 -24.29
C GLU A 167 26.68 33.86 -24.10
N GLN A 168 27.74 33.33 -23.48
CA GLN A 168 29.03 34.02 -23.35
C GLN A 168 29.62 34.38 -24.72
N MET A 169 29.63 33.45 -25.67
CA MET A 169 30.11 33.72 -27.03
C MET A 169 29.24 34.77 -27.74
N ASN A 170 27.92 34.71 -27.59
CA ASN A 170 26.99 35.68 -28.17
C ASN A 170 27.15 37.07 -27.53
N ALA A 171 27.40 37.16 -26.23
CA ALA A 171 27.69 38.41 -25.53
C ALA A 171 29.00 39.02 -26.00
N GLN A 172 30.06 38.21 -26.14
CA GLN A 172 31.35 38.65 -26.68
C GLN A 172 31.19 39.14 -28.13
N LYS A 173 30.50 38.39 -28.99
CA LYS A 173 30.25 38.79 -30.39
C LYS A 173 29.45 40.09 -30.48
N ARG A 174 28.45 40.29 -29.61
CA ARG A 174 27.70 41.55 -29.52
C ARG A 174 28.62 42.72 -29.12
N ARG A 175 29.46 42.54 -28.10
CA ARG A 175 30.45 43.56 -27.68
C ARG A 175 31.42 43.92 -28.80
N MET A 176 31.97 42.92 -29.50
CA MET A 176 32.88 43.14 -30.63
C MET A 176 32.21 43.92 -31.75
N LYS A 177 30.99 43.55 -32.16
CA LYS A 177 30.23 44.29 -33.18
C LYS A 177 29.92 45.72 -32.77
N GLN A 178 29.56 45.96 -31.51
CA GLN A 178 29.33 47.33 -31.00
C GLN A 178 30.61 48.16 -31.06
N LEU A 179 31.76 47.56 -30.73
CA LEU A 179 33.05 48.22 -30.74
C LEU A 179 33.52 48.52 -32.18
N GLU A 180 33.31 47.59 -33.11
CA GLU A 180 33.53 47.81 -34.55
C GLU A 180 32.67 48.94 -35.10
N HIS A 181 31.36 48.92 -34.80
CA HIS A 181 30.45 49.99 -35.21
C HIS A 181 30.86 51.34 -34.61
N ARG A 182 31.23 51.38 -33.32
CA ARG A 182 31.73 52.58 -32.67
C ARG A 182 32.99 53.12 -33.35
N ARG A 183 33.98 52.26 -33.64
CA ARG A 183 35.18 52.65 -34.38
C ARG A 183 34.87 53.16 -35.79
N ALA A 184 33.93 52.53 -36.49
CA ALA A 184 33.50 52.97 -37.81
C ALA A 184 32.83 54.36 -37.77
N VAL A 185 31.97 54.61 -36.77
CA VAL A 185 31.36 55.93 -36.54
C VAL A 185 32.39 56.98 -36.15
N GLU A 186 33.33 56.66 -35.25
CA GLU A 186 34.45 57.56 -34.89
C GLU A 186 35.28 57.92 -36.11
N LYS A 187 35.60 56.96 -36.98
CA LYS A 187 36.29 57.23 -38.25
C LYS A 187 35.50 58.15 -39.18
N LEU A 188 34.19 57.91 -39.35
CA LEU A 188 33.34 58.80 -40.16
C LEU A 188 33.27 60.23 -39.60
N LEU A 189 33.27 60.39 -38.28
CA LEU A 189 33.31 61.70 -37.63
C LEU A 189 34.68 62.39 -37.83
N GLU A 190 35.78 61.63 -37.73
CA GLU A 190 37.14 62.11 -37.99
C GLU A 190 37.27 62.57 -39.45
N ASP A 191 36.82 61.75 -40.40
CA ASP A 191 36.82 62.06 -41.84
C ASP A 191 35.98 63.32 -42.11
N ARG A 192 34.80 63.45 -41.50
CA ARG A 192 33.95 64.65 -41.61
C ARG A 192 34.63 65.89 -41.01
N ARG A 193 35.34 65.75 -39.90
CA ARG A 193 36.10 66.85 -39.29
C ARG A 193 37.26 67.27 -40.18
N GLN A 194 37.99 66.32 -40.77
CA GLN A 194 39.06 66.59 -41.72
C GLN A 194 38.52 67.28 -42.98
N GLN A 195 37.39 66.82 -43.52
CA GLN A 195 36.71 67.49 -44.65
C GLN A 195 36.33 68.93 -44.29
N PHE A 196 35.70 69.15 -43.13
CA PHE A 196 35.34 70.49 -42.69
C PHE A 196 36.54 71.41 -42.53
N LEU A 197 37.66 70.91 -41.97
CA LEU A 197 38.90 71.68 -41.88
C LEU A 197 39.48 71.99 -43.26
N ALA A 198 39.52 71.01 -44.16
CA ALA A 198 40.01 71.19 -45.53
C ALA A 198 39.11 72.13 -46.37
N ASP A 199 37.80 72.13 -46.15
CA ASP A 199 36.85 73.07 -46.77
C ASP A 199 37.08 74.48 -46.23
N LYS A 200 37.26 74.63 -44.90
CA LYS A 200 37.56 75.92 -44.26
C LYS A 200 38.91 76.50 -44.72
N GLU A 201 39.94 75.67 -44.85
CA GLU A 201 41.24 76.07 -45.39
C GLU A 201 41.13 76.53 -46.84
N ARG A 202 40.34 75.83 -47.67
CA ARG A 202 40.04 76.25 -49.05
C ARG A 202 39.29 77.57 -49.10
N GLU A 203 38.26 77.75 -48.27
CA GLU A 203 37.51 79.00 -48.19
C GLU A 203 38.41 80.19 -47.77
N LEU A 204 39.30 79.97 -46.79
CA LEU A 204 40.27 80.98 -46.39
C LEU A 204 41.24 81.33 -47.53
N ALA A 205 41.78 80.32 -48.23
CA ALA A 205 42.66 80.54 -49.36
C ALA A 205 41.97 81.27 -50.53
N GLU A 206 40.70 80.95 -50.80
CA GLU A 206 39.88 81.65 -51.80
C GLU A 206 39.66 83.12 -51.40
N ARG A 207 39.30 83.39 -50.14
CA ARG A 207 39.17 84.75 -49.62
C ARG A 207 40.47 85.54 -49.71
N GLU A 208 41.61 84.93 -49.38
CA GLU A 208 42.92 85.59 -49.53
C GLU A 208 43.22 85.92 -51.01
N LEU A 209 42.88 85.02 -51.93
CA LEU A 209 43.09 85.24 -53.36
C LEU A 209 42.16 86.32 -53.91
N GLU A 210 40.91 86.36 -53.45
CA GLU A 210 39.95 87.41 -53.78
C GLU A 210 40.40 88.77 -53.22
N GLN A 211 40.84 88.83 -51.96
CA GLN A 211 41.43 90.05 -51.38
C GLN A 211 42.65 90.53 -52.17
N ARG A 212 43.53 89.63 -52.63
CA ARG A 212 44.66 90.00 -53.50
C ARG A 212 44.19 90.53 -54.85
N ARG A 213 43.18 89.92 -55.46
CA ARG A 213 42.59 90.40 -56.72
C ARG A 213 41.95 91.78 -56.57
N ASP A 214 41.21 91.99 -55.50
CA ASP A 214 40.59 93.29 -55.20
C ASP A 214 41.64 94.34 -54.87
N ALA A 215 42.71 94.00 -54.14
CA ALA A 215 43.82 94.92 -53.89
C ALA A 215 44.49 95.36 -55.20
N ILE A 216 44.75 94.42 -56.13
CA ILE A 216 45.29 94.73 -57.47
C ILE A 216 44.30 95.61 -58.25
N ARG A 217 43.00 95.29 -58.24
CA ARG A 217 41.97 96.08 -58.89
C ARG A 217 41.91 97.50 -58.33
N HIS A 218 41.98 97.66 -57.01
CA HIS A 218 42.03 98.95 -56.35
C HIS A 218 43.28 99.75 -56.71
N GLN A 219 44.44 99.11 -56.82
CA GLN A 219 45.66 99.74 -57.30
C GLN A 219 45.49 100.26 -58.73
N ILE A 220 44.95 99.45 -59.65
CA ILE A 220 44.70 99.87 -61.04
C ILE A 220 43.70 101.04 -61.09
N ILE A 221 42.62 100.98 -60.32
CA ILE A 221 41.63 102.07 -60.24
C ILE A 221 42.27 103.35 -59.72
N GLU A 222 43.13 103.27 -58.69
CA GLU A 222 43.79 104.44 -58.13
C GLU A 222 44.82 105.02 -59.11
N GLU A 223 45.57 104.18 -59.82
CA GLU A 223 46.47 104.61 -60.89
C GLU A 223 45.72 105.31 -62.04
N GLU A 224 44.61 104.74 -62.51
CA GLU A 224 43.77 105.36 -63.54
C GLU A 224 43.10 106.64 -63.02
N ARG A 225 42.68 106.68 -61.75
CA ARG A 225 42.17 107.89 -61.11
C ARG A 225 43.21 108.99 -61.10
N GLN A 226 44.47 108.69 -60.73
CA GLN A 226 45.57 109.65 -60.77
C GLN A 226 45.90 110.10 -62.19
N LYS A 227 45.86 109.20 -63.20
CA LYS A 227 46.04 109.58 -64.61
C LYS A 227 44.93 110.53 -65.08
N LEU A 228 43.67 110.23 -64.79
CA LEU A 228 42.52 111.08 -65.11
C LEU A 228 42.63 112.45 -64.44
N LEU A 229 43.03 112.47 -63.16
CA LEU A 229 43.28 113.71 -62.43
C LEU A 229 44.39 114.53 -63.10
N LYS A 230 45.53 113.94 -63.47
CA LYS A 230 46.61 114.67 -64.17
C LYS A 230 46.18 115.24 -65.51
N GLN A 231 45.41 114.50 -66.30
CA GLN A 231 45.02 114.91 -67.65
C GLN A 231 43.93 115.98 -67.68
N HIS A 232 42.98 115.91 -66.74
CA HIS A 232 41.77 116.73 -66.77
C HIS A 232 41.72 117.79 -65.67
N ALA A 233 42.40 117.62 -64.53
CA ALA A 233 42.29 118.58 -63.43
C ALA A 233 42.80 119.96 -63.82
N THR A 234 43.92 120.06 -64.55
CA THR A 234 44.46 121.35 -65.05
C THR A 234 43.55 122.02 -66.06
N LYS A 235 42.78 121.26 -66.85
CA LYS A 235 41.84 121.77 -67.87
C LYS A 235 40.47 122.13 -67.29
N LEU A 236 40.07 121.50 -66.18
CA LEU A 236 38.79 121.70 -65.49
C LEU A 236 38.92 122.56 -64.22
N LEU A 237 40.03 123.30 -64.10
CA LEU A 237 40.28 124.20 -62.98
C LEU A 237 39.15 125.26 -62.90
N GLY A 238 38.34 125.19 -61.85
CA GLY A 238 37.16 126.04 -61.62
C GLY A 238 35.79 125.33 -61.71
N TYR A 239 35.72 124.12 -62.26
CA TYR A 239 34.48 123.33 -62.39
C TYR A 239 34.57 121.93 -61.74
N LEU A 240 35.52 121.71 -60.82
CA LEU A 240 35.73 120.42 -60.16
C LEU A 240 34.80 120.25 -58.93
N PRO A 241 34.04 119.14 -58.82
CA PRO A 241 33.26 118.79 -57.63
C PRO A 241 34.08 118.68 -56.33
N LYS A 242 33.49 119.04 -55.18
CA LYS A 242 34.09 118.81 -53.86
C LYS A 242 34.23 117.30 -53.59
N GLY A 243 35.35 116.89 -52.98
CA GLY A 243 35.62 115.49 -52.57
C GLY A 243 36.42 114.64 -53.57
N ILE A 244 36.93 115.23 -54.66
CA ILE A 244 37.70 114.51 -55.68
C ILE A 244 39.12 114.17 -55.23
N PHE A 245 39.72 114.95 -54.33
CA PHE A 245 41.02 114.66 -53.74
C PHE A 245 40.81 113.95 -52.39
N LYS A 246 41.42 112.77 -52.21
CA LYS A 246 41.26 111.93 -51.02
C LYS A 246 42.10 112.42 -49.84
N GLY A 247 43.19 113.15 -50.11
CA GLY A 247 44.05 113.78 -49.10
C GLY A 247 45.11 114.68 -49.73
N ASP A 248 45.97 115.27 -48.91
CA ASP A 248 47.04 116.19 -49.34
C ASP A 248 48.05 115.53 -50.30
N GLU A 249 48.17 114.20 -50.26
CA GLU A 249 48.97 113.41 -51.18
C GLU A 249 48.55 113.59 -52.64
N ASP A 250 47.25 113.76 -52.93
CA ASP A 250 46.78 113.97 -54.30
C ASP A 250 47.04 115.39 -54.81
N LEU A 251 47.06 116.38 -53.92
CA LEU A 251 47.46 117.77 -54.25
C LEU A 251 48.97 117.86 -54.52
N ASN A 252 49.74 117.01 -53.83
CA ASN A 252 51.06 116.44 -54.17
C ASN A 252 51.44 116.44 -55.66
N LEU A 253 50.52 115.94 -56.50
CA LEU A 253 50.83 115.59 -57.89
C LEU A 253 50.73 116.76 -58.89
N PHE A 254 50.39 117.96 -58.42
CA PHE A 254 50.19 119.15 -59.25
C PHE A 254 51.15 120.29 -58.87
N ASP A 255 51.43 121.17 -59.85
CA ASP A 255 52.32 122.33 -59.71
C ASP A 255 51.79 123.37 -58.70
N GLU A 256 52.68 124.17 -58.11
CA GLU A 256 52.33 125.14 -57.05
C GLU A 256 51.25 126.16 -57.49
N ASP A 257 51.23 126.52 -58.77
CA ASP A 257 50.23 127.41 -59.37
C ASP A 257 48.80 126.82 -59.32
N PHE A 258 48.68 125.50 -59.48
CA PHE A 258 47.40 124.81 -59.40
C PHE A 258 46.88 124.79 -57.96
N ARG A 259 47.76 124.55 -56.98
CA ARG A 259 47.40 124.50 -55.55
C ARG A 259 46.88 125.83 -55.03
N MET A 260 47.56 126.92 -55.40
CA MET A 260 47.19 128.28 -54.98
C MET A 260 45.82 128.72 -55.51
N ASN A 261 45.48 128.34 -56.75
CA ASN A 261 44.21 128.71 -57.38
C ASN A 261 43.04 127.81 -56.94
N PHE A 262 43.30 126.52 -56.69
CA PHE A 262 42.28 125.62 -56.14
C PHE A 262 41.85 126.02 -54.71
N GLN A 263 42.80 126.47 -53.87
CA GLN A 263 42.49 127.01 -52.53
C GLN A 263 41.67 128.31 -52.58
N LYS A 264 41.94 129.21 -53.55
CA LYS A 264 41.17 130.46 -53.71
C LYS A 264 39.73 130.23 -54.18
N SER A 265 39.49 129.27 -55.07
CA SER A 265 38.14 128.97 -55.57
C SER A 265 37.25 128.28 -54.52
N ASN A 266 37.83 127.54 -53.58
CA ASN A 266 37.09 126.87 -52.51
C ASN A 266 36.47 127.82 -51.47
N VAL A 267 36.89 129.09 -51.45
CA VAL A 267 36.41 130.10 -50.48
C VAL A 267 35.14 130.81 -50.96
N ASN A 268 34.82 130.81 -52.26
CA ASN A 268 33.75 131.64 -52.84
C ASN A 268 32.40 130.93 -53.12
N PHE A 269 32.18 129.70 -52.63
CA PHE A 269 31.01 128.89 -53.03
C PHE A 269 30.35 128.10 -51.89
N SER A 270 30.29 128.64 -50.66
CA SER A 270 29.82 127.87 -49.49
C SER A 270 28.93 128.65 -48.52
N ASP A 271 27.93 129.39 -49.03
CA ASP A 271 26.74 129.79 -48.26
C ASP A 271 25.48 129.43 -49.05
N ASP A 272 25.13 128.13 -49.04
CA ASP A 272 23.76 127.62 -49.06
C ASP A 272 23.82 126.09 -48.92
N GLY A 273 23.72 125.65 -47.66
CA GLY A 273 23.67 124.23 -47.30
C GLY A 273 22.27 123.67 -47.53
N TRP A 274 22.14 122.81 -48.54
CA TRP A 274 21.03 121.85 -48.59
C TRP A 274 21.44 120.60 -47.81
N ASP A 275 21.01 120.57 -46.56
CA ASP A 275 21.06 119.41 -45.67
C ASP A 275 19.85 118.51 -45.99
N TYR A 276 20.09 117.27 -46.40
CA TYR A 276 19.07 116.22 -46.41
C TYR A 276 19.62 114.98 -45.71
N LYS A 277 18.81 114.53 -44.75
CA LYS A 277 18.85 113.24 -44.06
C LYS A 277 18.94 112.04 -44.99
#